data_AF-A0A8H6T2C2-F1
#
_entry.id   AF-A0A8H6T2C2-F1
#
_cell.length_a   1.000
_cell.length_b   1.000
_cell.length_c   1.000
_cell.angle_alpha   90.00
_cell.angle_beta   90.00
_cell.angle_gamma   90.00
#
_symmetry.space_group_name_H-M   'P 1'
#
loop_
_entity.id
_entity.type
_entity.pdbx_description
1 polymer ?
#
loop_
_entity_poly.entity_id
_entity_poly.type
_entity_poly.pdbx_seq_one_letter_code
_entity_poly.pdbx_strand_id
1 'polypeptide(L)'
;MPYPTPLIHDLNMLFEPTNSPALAASPASSTSTLAADEDELPSKLDLNPHAAPFVPNSVPIRISLSPPRRQSVSLPKLPPKPVWFDAFAQGTRASSTPVHPAYATAVVTSRQSWPIEAMAELAQNFCWRAGEKVDDESPGIAPFALAVSNQFFHVFGEEPGQLFKWHLCECVVGAFIVSWDPDISSRAITYRNAPSFNYVASALAQAGFIGQLYQLDLVSGPYVSTCIVTLLKGLNSYEHIEALRALLTNAGPNFWHESGEGNATIHRFVAKFLEAVAPLRPNMSVLGRFLKPNDMGDIIKEVEQLVSKFAV
;
A
#
# COMPACT_ATOMS: atom_id res chain seq x y z
N MET A 1 18.07 8.01 18.68
CA MET A 1 17.77 6.56 18.60
C MET A 1 17.98 6.14 17.16
N PRO A 2 18.67 5.03 16.83
CA PRO A 2 18.67 4.55 15.46
C PRO A 2 17.26 4.07 15.11
N TYR A 3 16.69 4.62 14.04
CA TYR A 3 15.37 4.20 13.55
C TYR A 3 15.42 2.74 13.11
N PRO A 4 14.35 1.94 13.35
CA PRO A 4 14.30 0.56 12.89
C PRO A 4 14.46 0.53 11.37
N THR A 5 15.45 -0.24 10.90
CA THR A 5 15.66 -0.48 9.47
C THR A 5 14.40 -1.18 8.93
N PRO A 6 13.72 -0.62 7.91
CA PRO A 6 12.66 -1.36 7.25
C PRO A 6 13.21 -2.65 6.65
N LEU A 7 12.36 -3.65 6.44
CA LEU A 7 12.68 -4.80 5.59
C LEU A 7 12.82 -4.30 4.15
N ILE A 8 14.00 -3.75 3.85
CA ILE A 8 14.35 -3.17 2.56
C ILE A 8 14.80 -4.31 1.67
N HIS A 9 14.04 -4.56 0.60
CA HIS A 9 14.51 -5.41 -0.48
C HIS A 9 15.34 -4.55 -1.43
N ASP A 10 16.67 -4.69 -1.36
CA ASP A 10 17.55 -4.21 -2.42
C ASP A 10 17.16 -4.92 -3.73
N LEU A 11 17.03 -4.17 -4.82
CA LEU A 11 16.87 -4.75 -6.15
C LEU A 11 17.95 -5.82 -6.35
N ASN A 12 19.20 -5.57 -5.98
CA ASN A 12 20.31 -6.52 -6.09
C ASN A 12 20.11 -7.83 -5.30
N MET A 13 19.41 -7.80 -4.17
CA MET A 13 19.11 -8.99 -3.37
C MET A 13 18.07 -9.92 -4.02
N LEU A 14 17.30 -9.44 -5.01
CA LEU A 14 16.45 -10.29 -5.86
C LEU A 14 17.22 -10.98 -6.99
N PHE A 15 18.48 -10.61 -7.20
CA PHE A 15 19.22 -10.90 -8.42
C PHE A 15 20.47 -11.75 -8.20
N GLU A 16 20.77 -12.10 -6.95
CA GLU A 16 21.71 -13.18 -6.69
C GLU A 16 21.07 -14.50 -7.08
N PRO A 17 21.74 -15.35 -7.88
CA PRO A 17 21.31 -16.73 -8.05
C PRO A 17 21.31 -17.36 -6.68
N THR A 18 20.17 -17.85 -6.21
CA THR A 18 20.11 -18.76 -5.08
C THR A 18 20.90 -20.01 -5.47
N ASN A 19 22.20 -20.02 -5.18
CA ASN A 19 22.99 -21.24 -5.12
C ASN A 19 22.47 -22.02 -3.92
N SER A 20 21.36 -22.72 -4.09
CA SER A 20 20.96 -23.76 -3.16
C SER A 20 22.00 -24.88 -3.25
N PRO A 21 22.75 -25.19 -2.19
CA PRO A 21 23.51 -26.41 -2.17
C PRO A 21 22.51 -27.57 -2.12
N ALA A 22 22.58 -28.44 -3.12
CA ALA A 22 21.88 -29.70 -3.15
C ALA A 22 22.19 -30.48 -1.87
N LEU A 23 21.20 -30.61 -0.99
CA LEU A 23 21.30 -31.50 0.16
C LEU A 23 20.91 -32.90 -0.29
N ALA A 24 21.94 -33.74 -0.32
CA ALA A 24 21.95 -35.11 -0.77
C ALA A 24 20.87 -35.96 -0.09
N ALA A 25 20.25 -36.82 -0.90
CA ALA A 25 19.45 -37.94 -0.46
C ALA A 25 20.30 -39.02 0.21
N SER A 26 19.79 -39.59 1.31
CA SER A 26 20.04 -40.98 1.73
C SER A 26 19.04 -41.40 2.83
N PRO A 27 18.82 -42.72 3.04
CA PRO A 27 17.47 -43.30 3.00
C PRO A 27 16.93 -43.85 4.35
N ALA A 28 15.71 -44.38 4.25
CA ALA A 28 14.88 -45.17 5.20
C ALA A 28 15.65 -46.03 6.24
N SER A 29 15.11 -46.45 7.38
CA SER A 29 13.75 -46.93 7.68
C SER A 29 13.61 -47.16 9.19
N SER A 30 12.39 -47.06 9.73
CA SER A 30 11.92 -47.93 10.83
C SER A 30 10.40 -48.03 10.76
N THR A 31 9.96 -49.11 10.13
CA THR A 31 8.61 -49.67 10.13
C THR A 31 8.12 -49.97 11.54
N SER A 32 6.92 -49.50 11.88
CA SER A 32 6.02 -50.21 12.78
C SER A 32 4.62 -50.15 12.20
N THR A 33 4.20 -51.29 11.65
CA THR A 33 2.87 -51.61 11.15
C THR A 33 1.98 -52.03 12.31
N LEU A 34 0.78 -51.49 12.42
CA LEU A 34 -0.46 -52.09 12.96
C LEU A 34 -1.57 -51.09 12.58
N ALA A 35 -2.26 -51.31 11.47
CA ALA A 35 -3.53 -52.05 11.36
C ALA A 35 -4.63 -51.03 11.07
N ALA A 36 -5.37 -51.30 9.99
CA ALA A 36 -6.47 -50.49 9.52
C ALA A 36 -7.67 -50.64 10.46
N ASP A 37 -8.26 -49.53 10.85
CA ASP A 37 -9.68 -49.46 11.19
C ASP A 37 -10.28 -48.34 10.36
N GLU A 38 -11.17 -48.74 9.45
CA GLU A 38 -12.22 -47.88 8.92
C GLU A 38 -13.11 -47.52 10.11
N ASP A 39 -13.33 -46.23 10.38
CA ASP A 39 -14.46 -45.87 11.23
C ASP A 39 -15.08 -44.51 10.87
N GLU A 40 -16.35 -44.66 10.52
CA GLU A 40 -17.53 -43.79 10.54
C GLU A 40 -17.39 -42.27 10.75
N LEU A 41 -18.16 -41.54 9.93
CA LEU A 41 -18.63 -40.18 10.23
C LEU A 41 -19.07 -40.06 11.69
N PRO A 42 -18.75 -38.94 12.40
CA PRO A 42 -19.25 -38.71 13.74
C PRO A 42 -20.76 -38.51 13.70
N SER A 43 -21.48 -39.61 13.93
CA SER A 43 -22.90 -39.63 14.20
C SER A 43 -23.13 -39.26 15.66
N LYS A 44 -24.06 -38.33 15.87
CA LYS A 44 -24.54 -37.77 17.14
C LYS A 44 -23.58 -36.80 17.85
N LEU A 45 -23.93 -35.52 17.71
CA LEU A 45 -23.65 -34.49 18.71
C LEU A 45 -24.04 -35.01 20.11
N ASP A 46 -23.07 -35.14 21.00
CA ASP A 46 -23.28 -35.22 22.43
C ASP A 46 -23.88 -33.91 22.92
N LEU A 47 -25.20 -33.82 22.83
CA LEU A 47 -25.98 -32.75 23.44
C LEU A 47 -25.98 -32.96 24.95
N ASN A 48 -25.68 -31.88 25.68
CA ASN A 48 -25.64 -31.85 27.14
C ASN A 48 -26.89 -32.53 27.76
N PRO A 49 -26.74 -33.66 28.50
CA PRO A 49 -27.87 -34.40 29.08
C PRO A 49 -28.58 -33.66 30.21
N HIS A 50 -28.03 -32.52 30.66
CA HIS A 50 -28.66 -31.61 31.63
C HIS A 50 -29.37 -30.41 30.98
N ALA A 51 -29.47 -30.37 29.64
CA ALA A 51 -30.26 -29.34 28.97
C ALA A 51 -31.75 -29.54 29.30
N ALA A 52 -32.30 -28.65 30.13
CA ALA A 52 -33.73 -28.62 30.36
C ALA A 52 -34.47 -28.39 29.02
N PRO A 53 -35.60 -29.08 28.78
CA PRO A 53 -36.39 -28.85 27.57
C PRO A 53 -36.77 -27.37 27.48
N PHE A 54 -36.62 -26.78 26.30
CA PHE A 54 -37.05 -25.41 26.03
C PHE A 54 -38.57 -25.38 26.10
N VAL A 55 -39.13 -25.11 27.28
CA VAL A 55 -40.56 -24.88 27.46
C VAL A 55 -40.79 -23.39 27.25
N PRO A 56 -41.49 -22.95 26.19
CA PRO A 56 -41.91 -21.58 26.07
C PRO A 56 -42.88 -21.31 27.23
N ASN A 57 -42.39 -20.69 28.29
CA ASN A 57 -43.27 -20.15 29.32
C ASN A 57 -44.20 -19.17 28.60
N SER A 58 -45.46 -19.56 28.50
CA SER A 58 -46.56 -18.74 27.99
C SER A 58 -46.85 -17.66 29.03
N VAL A 59 -45.88 -16.79 29.27
CA VAL A 59 -46.09 -15.56 30.01
C VAL A 59 -46.85 -14.66 29.05
N PRO A 60 -48.09 -14.24 29.35
CA PRO A 60 -48.74 -13.22 28.55
C PRO A 60 -47.85 -11.98 28.60
N ILE A 61 -47.21 -11.66 27.48
CA ILE A 61 -46.47 -10.41 27.30
C ILE A 61 -47.48 -9.29 27.49
N ARG A 62 -47.49 -8.68 28.68
CA ARG A 62 -48.13 -7.38 28.85
C ARG A 62 -47.28 -6.40 28.05
N ILE A 63 -47.68 -6.17 26.80
CA ILE A 63 -47.15 -5.08 25.99
C ILE A 63 -47.52 -3.81 26.74
N SER A 64 -46.56 -3.28 27.49
CA SER A 64 -46.69 -1.94 28.05
C SER A 64 -46.77 -0.99 26.86
N LEU A 65 -47.94 -0.41 26.63
CA LEU A 65 -48.19 0.67 25.67
C LEU A 65 -47.52 2.00 26.07
N SER A 66 -46.57 1.94 27.02
CA SER A 66 -45.74 3.08 27.36
C SER A 66 -44.68 3.21 26.26
N PRO A 67 -44.60 4.35 25.55
CA PRO A 67 -43.53 4.54 24.59
C PRO A 67 -42.18 4.33 25.30
N PRO A 68 -41.25 3.57 24.71
CA PRO A 68 -39.95 3.34 25.32
C PRO A 68 -39.34 4.71 25.60
N ARG A 69 -39.10 4.99 26.89
CA ARG A 69 -38.40 6.19 27.34
C ARG A 69 -37.07 6.19 26.60
N ARG A 70 -36.93 7.04 25.58
CA ARG A 70 -35.70 7.18 24.80
C ARG A 70 -34.60 7.53 25.80
N GLN A 71 -33.85 6.54 26.25
CA GLN A 71 -32.53 6.79 26.79
C GLN A 71 -31.77 7.37 25.63
N SER A 72 -31.53 8.69 25.68
CA SER A 72 -30.62 9.35 24.77
C SER A 72 -29.25 8.73 25.02
N VAL A 73 -28.92 7.68 24.27
CA VAL A 73 -27.57 7.17 24.20
C VAL A 73 -26.77 8.33 23.64
N SER A 74 -26.04 9.03 24.52
CA SER A 74 -25.13 10.09 24.11
C SER A 74 -24.10 9.42 23.22
N LEU A 75 -24.20 9.69 21.91
CA LEU A 75 -23.17 9.27 20.96
C LEU A 75 -21.82 9.75 21.49
N PRO A 76 -20.76 8.90 21.43
CA PRO A 76 -19.42 9.33 21.77
C PRO A 76 -19.11 10.63 21.03
N LYS A 77 -18.72 11.68 21.77
CA LYS A 77 -18.31 12.94 21.13
C LYS A 77 -17.12 12.63 20.24
N LEU A 78 -17.26 12.92 18.95
CA LEU A 78 -16.16 12.77 17.98
C LEU A 78 -14.96 13.59 18.48
N PRO A 79 -13.72 13.06 18.39
CA PRO A 79 -12.55 13.85 18.73
C PRO A 79 -12.53 15.17 17.95
N PRO A 80 -12.07 16.27 18.58
CA PRO A 80 -11.98 17.56 17.91
C PRO A 80 -11.00 17.47 16.74
N LYS A 81 -11.35 18.14 15.64
CA LYS A 81 -10.51 18.25 14.45
C LYS A 81 -9.16 18.92 14.80
N PRO A 82 -8.01 18.39 14.33
CA PRO A 82 -6.72 19.02 14.56
C PRO A 82 -6.62 20.42 13.92
N VAL A 83 -5.97 21.36 14.61
CA VAL A 83 -5.85 22.76 14.18
C VAL A 83 -5.12 22.91 12.84
N TRP A 84 -4.14 22.05 12.56
CA TRP A 84 -3.39 22.06 11.30
C TRP A 84 -4.22 21.61 10.08
N PHE A 85 -5.35 20.91 10.30
CA PHE A 85 -6.05 20.22 9.23
C PHE A 85 -6.63 21.18 8.18
N ASP A 86 -7.12 22.36 8.58
CA ASP A 86 -7.66 23.32 7.61
C ASP A 86 -6.57 23.89 6.68
N ALA A 87 -5.40 24.20 7.23
CA ALA A 87 -4.24 24.61 6.42
C ALA A 87 -3.78 23.49 5.50
N PHE A 88 -3.74 22.24 5.98
CA PHE A 88 -3.42 21.07 5.16
C PHE A 88 -4.43 20.88 4.03
N ALA A 89 -5.72 20.98 4.33
CA ALA A 89 -6.80 20.79 3.37
C ALA A 89 -6.80 21.87 2.28
N GLN A 90 -6.37 23.09 2.60
CA GLN A 90 -6.18 24.17 1.63
C GLN A 90 -4.90 23.99 0.81
N GLY A 91 -3.77 23.64 1.46
CA GLY A 91 -2.51 23.39 0.78
C GLY A 91 -2.58 22.26 -0.23
N THR A 92 -3.31 21.19 0.07
CA THR A 92 -3.53 20.06 -0.85
C THR A 92 -4.46 20.36 -2.03
N ARG A 93 -5.25 21.45 -1.97
CA ARG A 93 -6.13 21.90 -3.07
C ARG A 93 -5.57 23.10 -3.83
N ALA A 94 -4.44 23.64 -3.38
CA ALA A 94 -3.83 24.79 -4.02
C ALA A 94 -3.43 24.42 -5.45
N SER A 95 -3.81 25.26 -6.41
CA SER A 95 -3.52 25.07 -7.83
C SER A 95 -2.12 25.54 -8.23
N SER A 96 -1.34 26.10 -7.29
CA SER A 96 -0.01 26.63 -7.61
C SER A 96 1.02 26.34 -6.52
N THR A 97 2.20 25.85 -6.95
CA THR A 97 3.35 25.59 -6.08
C THR A 97 3.79 26.80 -5.24
N PRO A 98 3.74 28.06 -5.73
CA PRO A 98 4.15 29.22 -4.94
C PRO A 98 3.36 29.47 -3.65
N VAL A 99 2.13 28.95 -3.53
CA VAL A 99 1.33 29.11 -2.30
C VAL A 99 1.55 27.99 -1.28
N HIS A 100 2.18 26.88 -1.67
CA HIS A 100 2.47 25.75 -0.77
C HIS A 100 3.30 26.14 0.46
N PRO A 101 4.34 27.00 0.38
CA PRO A 101 5.11 27.39 1.56
C PRO A 101 4.28 28.09 2.64
N ALA A 102 3.27 28.89 2.25
CA ALA A 102 2.40 29.58 3.19
C ALA A 102 1.51 28.60 3.98
N TYR A 103 0.89 27.64 3.29
CA TYR A 103 0.10 26.59 3.94
C TYR A 103 0.97 25.63 4.75
N ALA A 104 2.17 25.31 4.26
CA ALA A 104 3.12 24.46 5.00
C ALA A 104 3.56 25.14 6.31
N THR A 105 3.84 26.44 6.25
CA THR A 105 4.09 27.27 7.44
C THR A 105 2.92 27.17 8.41
N ALA A 106 1.69 27.38 7.94
CA ALA A 106 0.50 27.32 8.79
C ALA A 106 0.26 25.93 9.39
N VAL A 107 0.54 24.83 8.66
CA VAL A 107 0.49 23.47 9.18
C VAL A 107 1.51 23.32 10.31
N VAL A 108 2.79 23.54 10.02
CA VAL A 108 3.90 23.21 10.93
C VAL A 108 3.89 24.09 12.19
N THR A 109 3.55 25.38 12.07
CA THR A 109 3.54 26.33 13.21
C THR A 109 2.22 26.35 13.99
N SER A 110 1.19 25.63 13.54
CA SER A 110 -0.08 25.48 14.30
C SER A 110 0.09 24.85 15.67
N ARG A 111 1.27 24.24 15.94
CA ARG A 111 1.62 23.61 17.20
C ARG A 111 3.00 24.06 17.64
N GLN A 112 3.18 24.19 18.95
CA GLN A 112 4.49 24.47 19.56
C GLN A 112 5.42 23.26 19.51
N SER A 113 4.87 22.04 19.45
CA SER A 113 5.61 20.80 19.31
C SER A 113 4.77 19.76 18.56
N TRP A 114 5.47 18.83 17.90
CA TRP A 114 4.87 17.74 17.13
C TRP A 114 5.17 16.38 17.78
N PRO A 115 4.26 15.84 18.60
CA PRO A 115 4.37 14.46 19.05
C PRO A 115 4.34 13.49 17.85
N ILE A 116 5.00 12.34 18.04
CA ILE A 116 5.18 11.28 17.04
C ILE A 116 3.82 10.89 16.42
N GLU A 117 2.79 10.72 17.24
CA GLU A 117 1.47 10.26 16.81
C GLU A 117 0.80 11.25 15.85
N ALA A 118 0.97 12.54 16.09
CA ALA A 118 0.38 13.56 15.24
C ALA A 118 1.19 13.80 13.96
N MET A 119 2.51 13.56 14.01
CA MET A 119 3.34 13.57 12.82
C MET A 119 3.00 12.38 11.91
N ALA A 120 2.77 11.21 12.50
CA ALA A 120 2.24 10.04 11.82
C ALA A 120 0.83 10.31 11.24
N GLU A 121 -0.06 10.96 12.00
CA GLU A 121 -1.39 11.36 11.51
C GLU A 121 -1.29 12.31 10.31
N LEU A 122 -0.39 13.31 10.36
CA LEU A 122 -0.16 14.21 9.23
C LEU A 122 0.35 13.47 8.00
N ALA A 123 1.34 12.59 8.16
CA ALA A 123 1.86 11.73 7.11
C ALA A 123 0.78 10.82 6.50
N GLN A 124 -0.06 10.24 7.33
CA GLN A 124 -1.19 9.41 6.90
C GLN A 124 -2.20 10.23 6.06
N ASN A 125 -2.45 11.48 6.42
CA ASN A 125 -3.32 12.36 5.65
C ASN A 125 -2.75 12.67 4.26
N PHE A 126 -1.43 12.79 4.10
CA PHE A 126 -0.80 12.86 2.77
C PHE A 126 -1.05 11.59 1.96
N CYS A 127 -0.89 10.41 2.58
CA CYS A 127 -1.14 9.12 1.94
C CYS A 127 -2.60 8.95 1.48
N TRP A 128 -3.57 9.33 2.31
CA TRP A 128 -4.99 9.32 1.94
C TRP A 128 -5.27 10.28 0.81
N ARG A 129 -4.76 11.51 0.91
CA ARG A 129 -4.99 12.54 -0.10
C ARG A 129 -4.43 12.14 -1.45
N ALA A 130 -3.27 11.48 -1.47
CA ALA A 130 -2.67 10.96 -2.69
C ALA A 130 -3.50 9.87 -3.37
N GLY A 131 -4.37 9.18 -2.62
CA GLY A 131 -5.32 8.20 -3.15
C GLY A 131 -6.64 8.81 -3.64
N GLU A 132 -6.91 10.07 -3.34
CA GLU A 132 -8.08 10.78 -3.85
C GLU A 132 -7.83 11.20 -5.31
N LYS A 133 -8.88 11.19 -6.14
CA LYS A 133 -8.79 11.77 -7.49
C LYS A 133 -8.49 13.26 -7.36
N VAL A 134 -7.30 13.64 -7.79
CA VAL A 134 -6.89 15.02 -7.95
C VAL A 134 -7.29 15.44 -9.37
N ASP A 135 -7.95 16.58 -9.53
CA ASP A 135 -8.27 17.14 -10.84
C ASP A 135 -6.97 17.33 -11.65
N ASP A 136 -6.99 17.05 -12.96
CA ASP A 136 -5.81 17.06 -13.85
C ASP A 136 -5.03 18.41 -13.85
N GLU A 137 -5.63 19.49 -13.34
CA GLU A 137 -5.04 20.84 -13.27
C GLU A 137 -4.32 21.14 -11.93
N SER A 138 -4.32 20.24 -10.96
CA SER A 138 -3.65 20.48 -9.68
C SER A 138 -2.16 20.11 -9.75
N PRO A 139 -1.24 20.91 -9.16
CA PRO A 139 0.21 20.70 -9.19
C PRO A 139 0.69 19.45 -8.46
N GLY A 140 -0.22 18.56 -8.05
CA GLY A 140 0.07 17.36 -7.28
C GLY A 140 0.31 17.65 -5.80
N ILE A 141 0.17 16.61 -4.98
CA ILE A 141 0.31 16.69 -3.53
C ILE A 141 1.79 16.66 -3.10
N ALA A 142 2.67 16.14 -3.94
CA ALA A 142 4.09 15.93 -3.62
C ALA A 142 4.86 17.25 -3.38
N PRO A 143 4.69 18.32 -4.19
CA PRO A 143 5.31 19.61 -3.89
C PRO A 143 4.84 20.21 -2.56
N PHE A 144 3.60 19.95 -2.14
CA PHE A 144 3.11 20.40 -0.84
C PHE A 144 3.74 19.57 0.31
N ALA A 145 3.90 18.26 0.13
CA ALA A 145 4.62 17.42 1.08
C ALA A 145 6.08 17.88 1.27
N LEU A 146 6.75 18.28 0.18
CA LEU A 146 8.10 18.85 0.24
C LEU A 146 8.13 20.17 1.01
N ALA A 147 7.17 21.07 0.74
CA ALA A 147 7.07 22.33 1.46
C ALA A 147 6.87 22.10 2.97
N VAL A 148 6.04 21.13 3.36
CA VAL A 148 5.84 20.75 4.77
C VAL A 148 7.12 20.17 5.38
N SER A 149 7.80 19.27 4.68
CA SER A 149 9.09 18.71 5.10
C SER A 149 10.11 19.82 5.34
N ASN A 150 10.34 20.69 4.35
CA ASN A 150 11.27 21.82 4.46
C ASN A 150 10.93 22.72 5.64
N GLN A 151 9.64 22.93 5.91
CA GLN A 151 9.21 23.74 7.03
C GLN A 151 9.49 23.06 8.38
N PHE A 152 9.38 21.73 8.50
CA PHE A 152 9.82 21.01 9.69
C PHE A 152 11.32 21.19 9.93
N PHE A 153 12.15 21.01 8.88
CA PHE A 153 13.60 21.26 8.96
C PHE A 153 13.92 22.69 9.40
N HIS A 154 13.20 23.67 8.85
CA HIS A 154 13.41 25.09 9.16
C HIS A 154 12.99 25.46 10.58
N VAL A 155 11.82 25.01 11.05
CA VAL A 155 11.25 25.45 12.34
C VAL A 155 11.78 24.65 13.53
N PHE A 156 11.92 23.34 13.37
CA PHE A 156 12.22 22.42 14.47
C PHE A 156 13.58 21.73 14.33
N GLY A 157 14.30 21.93 13.23
CA GLY A 157 15.60 21.34 12.97
C GLY A 157 15.55 19.97 12.30
N GLU A 158 16.72 19.34 12.21
CA GLU A 158 16.93 18.12 11.42
C GLU A 158 16.13 16.92 11.92
N GLU A 159 16.13 16.65 13.22
CA GLU A 159 15.49 15.45 13.78
C GLU A 159 13.97 15.39 13.48
N PRO A 160 13.17 16.44 13.76
CA PRO A 160 11.75 16.44 13.41
C PRO A 160 11.49 16.43 11.90
N GLY A 161 12.35 17.05 11.09
CA GLY A 161 12.29 16.99 9.63
C GLY A 161 12.48 15.56 9.10
N GLN A 162 13.48 14.85 9.62
CA GLN A 162 13.73 13.45 9.26
C GLN A 162 12.62 12.52 9.77
N LEU A 163 12.11 12.76 10.99
CA LEU A 163 11.02 11.97 11.54
C LEU A 163 9.74 12.10 10.69
N PHE A 164 9.43 13.30 10.19
CA PHE A 164 8.30 13.51 9.29
C PHE A 164 8.49 12.75 7.98
N LYS A 165 9.68 12.85 7.37
CA LYS A 165 10.02 12.08 6.16
C LYS A 165 9.88 10.58 6.38
N TRP A 166 10.34 10.06 7.52
CA TRP A 166 10.23 8.65 7.86
C TRP A 166 8.77 8.21 7.98
N HIS A 167 7.94 8.94 8.72
CA HIS A 167 6.50 8.64 8.81
C HIS A 167 5.78 8.72 7.46
N LEU A 168 6.14 9.70 6.63
CA LEU A 168 5.59 9.84 5.28
C LEU A 168 5.92 8.60 4.45
N CYS A 169 7.18 8.15 4.44
CA CYS A 169 7.62 6.92 3.77
C CYS A 169 6.83 5.71 4.26
N GLU A 170 6.80 5.46 5.57
CA GLU A 170 6.11 4.31 6.16
C GLU A 170 4.63 4.29 5.79
N CYS A 171 3.95 5.45 5.82
CA CYS A 171 2.54 5.53 5.48
C CYS A 171 2.28 5.21 4.00
N VAL A 172 3.03 5.83 3.08
CA VAL A 172 2.78 5.67 1.63
C VAL A 172 3.21 4.31 1.13
N VAL A 173 4.39 3.83 1.54
CA VAL A 173 4.92 2.53 1.13
C VAL A 173 4.16 1.40 1.83
N GLY A 174 3.83 1.55 3.11
CA GLY A 174 3.01 0.57 3.84
C GLY A 174 1.62 0.41 3.22
N ALA A 175 0.96 1.51 2.87
CA ALA A 175 -0.34 1.47 2.19
C ALA A 175 -0.25 0.81 0.79
N PHE A 176 0.84 1.08 0.07
CA PHE A 176 1.12 0.44 -1.20
C PHE A 176 1.30 -1.08 -1.04
N ILE A 177 2.16 -1.54 -0.13
CA ILE A 177 2.39 -2.97 0.11
C ILE A 177 1.08 -3.67 0.49
N VAL A 178 0.28 -3.10 1.39
CA VAL A 178 -1.04 -3.65 1.76
C VAL A 178 -2.00 -3.74 0.56
N SER A 179 -1.83 -2.87 -0.44
CA SER A 179 -2.67 -2.85 -1.64
C SER A 179 -2.23 -3.86 -2.70
N TRP A 180 -0.96 -4.26 -2.72
CA TRP A 180 -0.38 -5.02 -3.84
C TRP A 180 0.25 -6.36 -3.44
N ASP A 181 0.60 -6.59 -2.17
CA ASP A 181 1.20 -7.85 -1.72
C ASP A 181 0.13 -8.81 -1.13
N PRO A 182 -0.20 -9.90 -1.83
CA PRO A 182 -1.18 -10.88 -1.34
C PRO A 182 -0.69 -11.68 -0.12
N ASP A 183 0.62 -11.73 0.14
CA ASP A 183 1.16 -12.41 1.33
C ASP A 183 0.99 -11.56 2.59
N ILE A 184 0.87 -10.24 2.43
CA ILE A 184 0.67 -9.29 3.53
C ILE A 184 -0.82 -9.01 3.76
N SER A 185 -1.62 -8.97 2.70
CA SER A 185 -3.00 -8.52 2.76
C SER A 185 -3.93 -9.39 1.93
N SER A 186 -4.95 -9.96 2.59
CA SER A 186 -6.05 -10.64 1.90
C SER A 186 -6.92 -9.71 1.04
N ARG A 187 -6.70 -8.40 1.13
CA ARG A 187 -7.34 -7.36 0.32
C ARG A 187 -6.46 -6.84 -0.82
N ALA A 188 -5.27 -7.43 -1.00
CA ALA A 188 -4.40 -7.06 -2.10
C ALA A 188 -5.12 -7.21 -3.44
N ILE A 189 -4.85 -6.27 -4.33
CA ILE A 189 -5.38 -6.22 -5.68
C ILE A 189 -4.85 -7.44 -6.41
N THR A 190 -5.73 -8.36 -6.77
CA THR A 190 -5.38 -9.47 -7.65
C THR A 190 -6.50 -9.69 -8.65
N TYR A 191 -6.20 -10.31 -9.78
CA TYR A 191 -7.22 -10.67 -10.77
C TYR A 191 -8.35 -11.53 -10.16
N ARG A 192 -8.04 -12.37 -9.17
CA ARG A 192 -9.02 -13.24 -8.49
C ARG A 192 -9.79 -12.54 -7.37
N ASN A 193 -9.22 -11.49 -6.79
CA ASN A 193 -9.80 -10.72 -5.71
C ASN A 193 -9.84 -9.26 -6.13
N ALA A 194 -10.90 -8.89 -6.84
CA ALA A 194 -11.09 -7.56 -7.37
C ALA A 194 -11.75 -6.64 -6.32
N PRO A 195 -11.01 -5.70 -5.70
CA PRO A 195 -11.62 -4.73 -4.81
C PRO A 195 -12.42 -3.69 -5.60
N SER A 196 -13.02 -2.73 -4.89
CA SER A 196 -13.81 -1.68 -5.53
C SER A 196 -12.96 -0.84 -6.49
N PHE A 197 -13.60 -0.26 -7.51
CA PHE A 197 -12.95 0.64 -8.46
C PHE A 197 -12.17 1.77 -7.75
N ASN A 198 -12.76 2.38 -6.72
CA ASN A 198 -12.12 3.46 -5.97
C ASN A 198 -10.86 2.99 -5.24
N TYR A 199 -10.83 1.75 -4.76
CA TYR A 199 -9.65 1.18 -4.11
C TYR A 199 -8.50 1.01 -5.11
N VAL A 200 -8.78 0.44 -6.28
CA VAL A 200 -7.78 0.28 -7.34
C VAL A 200 -7.27 1.63 -7.84
N ALA A 201 -8.19 2.58 -8.08
CA ALA A 201 -7.82 3.93 -8.51
C ALA A 201 -6.94 4.64 -7.48
N SER A 202 -7.26 4.51 -6.18
CA SER A 202 -6.44 5.03 -5.09
C SER A 202 -5.05 4.38 -5.06
N ALA A 203 -4.96 3.07 -5.19
CA ALA A 203 -3.69 2.35 -5.17
C ALA A 203 -2.78 2.71 -6.36
N LEU A 204 -3.38 2.94 -7.55
CA LEU A 204 -2.66 3.43 -8.73
C LEU A 204 -2.16 4.86 -8.54
N ALA A 205 -2.98 5.76 -7.98
CA ALA A 205 -2.57 7.13 -7.68
C ALA A 205 -1.42 7.16 -6.66
N GLN A 206 -1.47 6.30 -5.65
CA GLN A 206 -0.39 6.14 -4.67
C GLN A 206 0.93 5.65 -5.32
N ALA A 207 0.87 4.77 -6.33
CA ALA A 207 2.05 4.33 -7.07
C ALA A 207 2.77 5.51 -7.74
N GLY A 208 2.02 6.37 -8.43
CA GLY A 208 2.57 7.59 -9.04
C GLY A 208 3.10 8.58 -7.99
N PHE A 209 2.36 8.76 -6.88
CA PHE A 209 2.77 9.64 -5.79
C PHE A 209 4.10 9.23 -5.15
N ILE A 210 4.34 7.92 -4.93
CA ILE A 210 5.62 7.42 -4.42
C ILE A 210 6.77 7.81 -5.35
N GLY A 211 6.59 7.68 -6.67
CA GLY A 211 7.58 8.13 -7.65
C GLY A 211 7.86 9.64 -7.59
N GLN A 212 6.82 10.46 -7.39
CA GLN A 212 6.99 11.91 -7.21
C GLN A 212 7.72 12.25 -5.91
N LEU A 213 7.42 11.54 -4.82
CA LEU A 213 8.12 11.73 -3.55
C LEU A 213 9.61 11.35 -3.67
N TYR A 214 9.93 10.33 -4.47
CA TYR A 214 11.31 9.96 -4.78
C TYR A 214 12.05 11.10 -5.50
N GLN A 215 11.44 11.69 -6.54
CA GLN A 215 12.02 12.85 -7.26
C GLN A 215 12.26 14.08 -6.38
N LEU A 216 11.55 14.18 -5.25
CA LEU A 216 11.68 15.27 -4.29
C LEU A 216 12.51 14.90 -3.06
N ASP A 217 13.27 13.79 -3.11
CA ASP A 217 14.09 13.25 -2.02
C ASP A 217 13.33 13.02 -0.71
N LEU A 218 12.01 12.80 -0.79
CA LEU A 218 11.16 12.49 0.37
C LEU A 218 11.10 10.99 0.63
N VAL A 219 11.27 10.17 -0.41
CA VAL A 219 11.36 8.70 -0.37
C VAL A 219 12.69 8.29 -1.01
N SER A 220 13.43 7.36 -0.40
CA SER A 220 14.70 6.87 -0.95
C SER A 220 14.51 5.73 -1.96
N GLY A 221 15.50 5.53 -2.83
CA GLY A 221 15.52 4.47 -3.84
C GLY A 221 15.17 3.06 -3.31
N PRO A 222 15.66 2.62 -2.14
CA PRO A 222 15.33 1.28 -1.64
C PRO A 222 13.84 1.03 -1.35
N TYR A 223 13.07 2.07 -1.00
CA TYR A 223 11.61 1.94 -0.87
C TYR A 223 10.93 1.83 -2.24
N VAL A 224 11.41 2.56 -3.25
CA VAL A 224 10.93 2.44 -4.63
C VAL A 224 11.21 1.03 -5.17
N SER A 225 12.42 0.52 -4.93
CA SER A 225 12.79 -0.87 -5.21
C SER A 225 11.81 -1.85 -4.57
N THR A 226 11.52 -1.69 -3.28
CA THR A 226 10.55 -2.54 -2.57
C THR A 226 9.15 -2.52 -3.21
N CYS A 227 8.70 -1.36 -3.68
CA CYS A 227 7.43 -1.24 -4.40
C CYS A 227 7.45 -1.98 -5.75
N ILE A 228 8.55 -1.87 -6.50
CA ILE A 228 8.75 -2.61 -7.77
C ILE A 228 8.77 -4.12 -7.53
N VAL A 229 9.53 -4.57 -6.52
CA VAL A 229 9.58 -5.98 -6.10
C VAL A 229 8.18 -6.51 -5.80
N THR A 230 7.42 -5.77 -5.01
CA THR A 230 6.07 -6.13 -4.60
C THR A 230 5.16 -6.33 -5.83
N LEU A 231 5.19 -5.38 -6.77
CA LEU A 231 4.40 -5.48 -7.99
C LEU A 231 4.82 -6.63 -8.90
N LEU A 232 6.14 -6.87 -9.07
CA LEU A 232 6.65 -7.95 -9.92
C LEU A 232 6.35 -9.33 -9.33
N LYS A 233 6.53 -9.51 -8.01
CA LYS A 233 6.22 -10.76 -7.30
C LYS A 233 4.74 -11.11 -7.39
N GLY A 234 3.87 -10.11 -7.25
CA GLY A 234 2.42 -10.26 -7.29
C GLY A 234 1.81 -10.14 -8.69
N LEU A 235 2.60 -9.94 -9.75
CA LEU A 235 2.11 -9.50 -11.06
C LEU A 235 1.11 -10.49 -11.66
N ASN A 236 -0.17 -10.13 -11.59
CA ASN A 236 -1.27 -11.00 -12.03
C ASN A 236 -2.41 -10.27 -12.75
N SER A 237 -2.28 -8.96 -12.96
CA SER A 237 -3.30 -8.19 -13.66
C SER A 237 -2.71 -7.00 -14.41
N TYR A 238 -3.48 -6.47 -15.37
CA TYR A 238 -3.18 -5.22 -16.08
C TYR A 238 -2.87 -4.06 -15.12
N GLU A 239 -3.62 -3.96 -14.02
CA GLU A 239 -3.45 -2.88 -13.05
C GLU A 239 -2.09 -2.91 -12.33
N HIS A 240 -1.45 -4.08 -12.21
CA HIS A 240 -0.07 -4.15 -11.71
C HIS A 240 0.92 -3.49 -12.68
N ILE A 241 0.69 -3.67 -13.99
CA ILE A 241 1.52 -3.06 -15.04
C ILE A 241 1.30 -1.55 -15.05
N GLU A 242 0.06 -1.08 -14.92
CA GLU A 242 -0.25 0.34 -14.77
C GLU A 242 0.39 0.95 -13.51
N ALA A 243 0.37 0.23 -12.38
CA ALA A 243 1.03 0.69 -11.16
C ALA A 243 2.56 0.80 -11.35
N LEU A 244 3.18 -0.19 -11.99
CA LEU A 244 4.61 -0.15 -12.35
C LEU A 244 4.90 1.05 -13.25
N ARG A 245 4.09 1.24 -14.30
CA ARG A 245 4.24 2.36 -15.24
C ARG A 245 4.15 3.70 -14.51
N ALA A 246 3.09 3.91 -13.72
CA ALA A 246 2.89 5.14 -12.96
C ALA A 246 4.05 5.41 -12.00
N LEU A 247 4.50 4.40 -11.26
CA LEU A 247 5.65 4.52 -10.35
C LEU A 247 6.92 4.91 -11.10
N LEU A 248 7.28 4.18 -12.16
CA LEU A 248 8.52 4.37 -12.91
C LEU A 248 8.54 5.68 -13.71
N THR A 249 7.42 6.08 -14.30
CA THR A 249 7.30 7.36 -15.01
C THR A 249 7.56 8.52 -14.05
N ASN A 250 7.01 8.46 -12.83
CA ASN A 250 7.19 9.52 -11.85
C ASN A 250 8.54 9.44 -11.13
N ALA A 251 9.10 8.24 -10.91
CA ALA A 251 10.42 8.07 -10.30
C ALA A 251 11.56 8.50 -11.24
N GLY A 252 11.36 8.46 -12.56
CA GLY A 252 12.27 9.01 -13.55
C GLY A 252 13.60 8.26 -13.72
N PRO A 253 14.52 8.80 -14.55
CA PRO A 253 15.78 8.14 -14.87
C PRO A 253 16.74 8.03 -13.68
N ASN A 254 16.72 9.02 -12.76
CA ASN A 254 17.67 9.10 -11.65
C ASN A 254 17.65 7.85 -10.76
N PHE A 255 16.47 7.24 -10.60
CA PHE A 255 16.30 5.99 -9.85
C PHE A 255 17.24 4.88 -10.31
N TRP A 256 17.43 4.74 -11.62
CA TRP A 256 18.23 3.66 -12.18
C TRP A 256 19.72 3.89 -11.96
N HIS A 257 20.15 5.15 -11.87
CA HIS A 257 21.57 5.52 -11.91
C HIS A 257 22.18 5.79 -10.53
N GLU A 258 21.42 5.66 -9.43
CA GLU A 258 21.92 5.90 -8.06
C GLU A 258 23.13 5.03 -7.68
N SER A 259 23.16 3.77 -8.13
CA SER A 259 24.21 2.81 -7.80
C SER A 259 25.41 2.84 -8.74
N GLY A 260 25.36 3.63 -9.82
CA GLY A 260 26.38 3.64 -10.88
C GLY A 260 26.29 2.46 -11.88
N GLU A 261 25.41 1.48 -11.65
CA GLU A 261 25.19 0.31 -12.52
C GLU A 261 23.89 0.40 -13.34
N GLY A 262 23.43 1.61 -13.68
CA GLY A 262 22.06 1.82 -14.14
C GLY A 262 21.67 1.00 -15.37
N ASN A 263 22.56 0.87 -16.36
CA ASN A 263 22.28 0.05 -17.55
C ASN A 263 22.11 -1.44 -17.21
N ALA A 264 22.92 -1.98 -16.31
CA ALA A 264 22.79 -3.37 -15.86
C ALA A 264 21.49 -3.58 -15.07
N THR A 265 21.15 -2.64 -14.18
CA THR A 265 19.89 -2.66 -13.40
C THR A 265 18.67 -2.61 -14.32
N ILE A 266 18.68 -1.74 -15.32
CA ILE A 266 17.62 -1.61 -16.34
C ILE A 266 17.43 -2.93 -17.10
N HIS A 267 18.52 -3.50 -17.65
CA HIS A 267 18.43 -4.77 -18.39
C HIS A 267 17.86 -5.89 -17.53
N ARG A 268 18.26 -5.94 -16.26
CA ARG A 268 17.81 -6.96 -15.32
C ARG A 268 16.33 -6.78 -14.96
N PHE A 269 15.90 -5.54 -14.73
CA PHE A 269 14.49 -5.22 -14.54
C PHE A 269 13.66 -5.63 -15.76
N VAL A 270 14.05 -5.26 -16.98
CA VAL A 270 13.30 -5.60 -18.21
C VAL A 270 13.17 -7.11 -18.36
N ALA A 271 14.25 -7.86 -18.17
CA ALA A 271 14.20 -9.34 -18.25
C ALA A 271 13.18 -9.93 -17.25
N LYS A 272 13.19 -9.43 -16.01
CA LYS A 272 12.29 -9.90 -14.94
C LYS A 272 10.84 -9.45 -15.13
N PHE A 273 10.65 -8.25 -15.63
CA PHE A 273 9.34 -7.74 -16.01
C PHE A 273 8.72 -8.61 -17.13
N LEU A 274 9.49 -8.90 -18.19
CA LEU A 274 9.04 -9.77 -19.29
C LEU A 274 8.73 -11.20 -18.83
N GLU A 275 9.55 -11.75 -17.92
CA GLU A 275 9.28 -13.03 -17.26
C GLU A 275 7.96 -13.01 -16.47
N ALA A 276 7.73 -11.93 -15.70
CA ALA A 276 6.54 -11.77 -14.86
C ALA A 276 5.25 -11.55 -15.66
N VAL A 277 5.29 -10.88 -16.81
CA VAL A 277 4.10 -10.64 -17.66
C VAL A 277 3.79 -11.79 -18.62
N ALA A 278 4.74 -12.69 -18.91
CA ALA A 278 4.55 -13.84 -19.80
C ALA A 278 3.29 -14.70 -19.52
N PRO A 279 2.90 -14.99 -18.25
CA PRO A 279 1.69 -15.76 -17.97
C PRO A 279 0.38 -14.96 -18.09
N LEU A 280 0.43 -13.63 -18.26
CA LEU A 280 -0.77 -12.81 -18.34
C LEU A 280 -1.55 -13.05 -19.64
N ARG A 281 -2.87 -12.99 -19.52
CA ARG A 281 -3.81 -13.06 -20.65
C ARG A 281 -4.45 -11.70 -20.87
N PRO A 282 -4.83 -11.34 -22.11
CA PRO A 282 -5.39 -10.02 -22.44
C PRO A 282 -6.62 -9.60 -21.62
N ASN A 283 -7.37 -10.56 -21.09
CA ASN A 283 -8.57 -10.34 -20.28
C ASN A 283 -8.29 -10.25 -18.76
N MET A 284 -7.03 -10.31 -18.32
CA MET A 284 -6.65 -10.25 -16.90
C MET A 284 -6.60 -8.80 -16.42
N SER A 285 -7.77 -8.17 -16.32
CA SER A 285 -7.97 -6.88 -15.66
C SER A 285 -8.94 -7.03 -14.50
N VAL A 286 -8.57 -6.42 -13.38
CA VAL A 286 -9.37 -6.33 -12.16
C VAL A 286 -10.57 -5.42 -12.37
N LEU A 287 -10.41 -4.33 -13.14
CA LEU A 287 -11.49 -3.40 -13.40
C LEU A 287 -12.40 -3.87 -14.54
N GLY A 288 -11.97 -4.84 -15.35
CA GLY A 288 -12.76 -5.57 -16.35
C GLY A 288 -13.40 -4.70 -17.43
N ARG A 289 -13.11 -3.40 -17.44
CA ARG A 289 -13.81 -2.38 -18.23
C ARG A 289 -12.86 -1.85 -19.29
N PHE A 290 -13.17 -2.20 -20.54
CA PHE A 290 -12.64 -1.56 -21.75
C PHE A 290 -11.20 -1.86 -22.17
N LEU A 291 -10.56 -2.93 -21.69
CA LEU A 291 -9.33 -3.36 -22.37
C LEU A 291 -9.68 -3.92 -23.75
N LYS A 292 -9.27 -3.18 -24.79
CA LYS A 292 -9.20 -3.72 -26.13
C LYS A 292 -8.15 -4.84 -26.13
N PRO A 293 -8.25 -5.82 -27.05
CA PRO A 293 -7.32 -6.95 -27.12
C PRO A 293 -5.83 -6.57 -27.15
N ASN A 294 -5.49 -5.36 -27.61
CA ASN A 294 -4.10 -4.88 -27.72
C ASN A 294 -3.62 -4.06 -26.51
N ASP A 295 -4.52 -3.55 -25.66
CA ASP A 295 -4.16 -2.57 -24.63
C ASP A 295 -3.13 -3.13 -23.62
N MET A 296 -3.20 -4.42 -23.31
CA MET A 296 -2.21 -5.10 -22.47
C MET A 296 -0.85 -5.23 -23.15
N GLY A 297 -0.83 -5.56 -24.45
CA GLY A 297 0.43 -5.63 -25.21
C GLY A 297 1.07 -4.26 -25.38
N ASP A 298 0.25 -3.23 -25.57
CA ASP A 298 0.70 -1.85 -25.75
C ASP A 298 1.30 -1.31 -24.45
N ILE A 299 0.64 -1.49 -23.29
CA ILE A 299 1.22 -1.04 -22.02
C ILE A 299 2.50 -1.79 -21.64
N ILE A 300 2.61 -3.10 -21.93
CA ILE A 300 3.84 -3.87 -21.68
C ILE A 300 5.00 -3.24 -22.47
N LYS A 301 4.76 -2.95 -23.75
CA LYS A 301 5.74 -2.26 -24.60
C LYS A 301 6.03 -0.84 -24.10
N GLU A 302 5.03 -0.11 -23.61
CA GLU A 302 5.25 1.22 -23.03
C GLU A 302 6.19 1.16 -21.83
N VAL A 303 5.99 0.23 -20.89
CA VAL A 303 6.87 0.06 -19.73
C VAL A 303 8.28 -0.35 -20.15
N GLU A 304 8.41 -1.31 -21.06
CA GLU A 304 9.70 -1.72 -21.61
C GLU A 304 10.43 -0.52 -22.24
N GLN A 305 9.77 0.17 -23.17
CA GLN A 305 10.33 1.33 -23.85
C GLN A 305 10.64 2.50 -22.90
N LEU A 306 9.80 2.73 -21.89
CA LEU A 306 10.01 3.76 -20.88
C LEU A 306 11.34 3.53 -20.17
N VAL A 307 11.58 2.32 -19.67
CA VAL A 307 12.78 2.00 -18.91
C VAL A 307 14.00 1.89 -19.83
N SER A 308 13.85 1.30 -21.01
CA SER A 308 14.96 1.23 -21.98
C SER A 308 15.44 2.60 -22.46
N LYS A 309 14.58 3.62 -22.49
CA LYS A 309 15.00 5.01 -22.80
C LYS A 309 15.93 5.61 -21.74
N PHE A 310 15.96 5.05 -20.53
CA PHE A 310 16.85 5.50 -19.47
C PHE A 310 18.22 4.82 -19.51
N ALA A 311 18.41 3.82 -20.37
CA ALA A 311 19.72 3.22 -20.61
C ALA A 311 20.53 4.16 -21.53
N VAL A 312 21.45 4.92 -20.94
CA VAL A 312 22.34 5.87 -21.62
C VAL A 312 23.78 5.58 -21.19
#